data_AF-A0A350BNY0-F1
#
_entry.id   AF-A0A350BNY0-F1
#
_cell.length_a   1.000
_cell.length_b   1.000
_cell.length_c   1.000
_cell.angle_alpha   90.00
_cell.angle_beta   90.00
_cell.angle_gamma   90.00
#
_symmetry.space_group_name_H-M   'P 1'
#
loop_
_entity.id
_entity.type
_entity.pdbx_description
1 polymer ?
#
loop_
_entity_poly.entity_id
_entity_poly.type
_entity_poly.pdbx_seq_one_letter_code
_entity_poly.pdbx_strand_id
1 'polypeptide(L)'
;MRRRGVHVSSCPACNASFADGSDTCPVCGWWLDDASPACDAHPETPATGCCVVCGRPLCERCEVTEDGVRFCEVPDHREVRRERELLLESESEFEADWVVENLAQNGIMGVMFSAHEFPSTRWTPMRRPARVFVQKADLAAAREALVRFDIESTKVPGDAA
;
A
#
# COMPACT_ATOMS: atom_id res chain seq x y z
N MET A 1 14.75 16.71 20.42
CA MET A 1 14.19 15.83 19.37
C MET A 1 12.89 16.46 18.88
N ARG A 2 12.89 17.08 17.70
CA ARG A 2 11.66 17.66 17.12
C ARG A 2 10.89 16.53 16.45
N ARG A 3 9.68 16.23 16.93
CA ARG A 3 8.74 15.36 16.21
C ARG A 3 8.55 15.98 14.83
N ARG A 4 8.98 15.31 13.76
CA ARG A 4 8.61 15.73 12.39
C ARG A 4 7.11 15.60 12.32
N GLY A 5 6.41 16.71 12.10
CA GLY A 5 4.96 16.68 11.90
C GLY A 5 4.66 15.78 10.71
N VAL A 6 3.71 14.88 10.88
CA VAL A 6 3.15 14.11 9.76
C VAL A 6 2.41 15.12 8.90
N HIS A 7 2.96 15.44 7.72
CA HIS A 7 2.20 16.18 6.73
C HIS A 7 1.10 15.24 6.21
N VAL A 8 -0.14 15.75 6.14
CA VAL A 8 -1.30 14.96 5.72
C VAL A 8 -1.69 15.43 4.31
N SER A 9 -1.68 14.49 3.36
CA SER A 9 -2.13 14.71 1.99
C SER A 9 -3.53 14.17 1.83
N SER A 10 -4.29 14.81 0.93
CA SER A 10 -5.60 14.35 0.51
C SER A 10 -5.56 13.87 -0.94
N CYS A 11 -6.18 12.73 -1.22
CA CYS A 11 -6.28 12.22 -2.58
C CYS A 11 -7.32 13.01 -3.37
N PRO A 12 -6.99 13.57 -4.55
CA PRO A 12 -7.95 14.31 -5.37
C PRO A 12 -9.05 13.43 -5.98
N ALA A 13 -8.86 12.10 -6.00
CA ALA A 13 -9.81 11.17 -6.60
C ALA A 13 -10.82 10.57 -5.61
N CYS A 14 -10.41 10.31 -4.36
CA CYS A 14 -11.27 9.68 -3.35
C CYS A 14 -11.42 10.50 -2.06
N ASN A 15 -10.77 11.67 -1.97
CA ASN A 15 -10.76 12.57 -0.81
C ASN A 15 -10.25 11.94 0.50
N ALA A 16 -9.61 10.77 0.44
CA ALA A 16 -9.01 10.15 1.61
C ALA A 16 -7.77 10.93 2.08
N SER A 17 -7.65 11.10 3.40
CA SER A 17 -6.48 11.67 4.05
C SER A 17 -5.49 10.58 4.47
N PHE A 18 -4.21 10.79 4.20
CA PHE A 18 -3.12 9.85 4.54
C PHE A 18 -1.80 10.60 4.79
N ALA A 19 -0.84 9.94 5.43
CA ALA A 19 0.49 10.49 5.67
C ALA A 19 1.25 10.75 4.36
N ASP A 20 1.92 11.89 4.28
CA ASP A 20 2.70 12.32 3.11
C ASP A 20 3.83 11.35 2.72
N GLY A 21 4.25 11.47 1.45
CA GLY A 21 5.44 10.80 0.92
C GLY A 21 5.16 9.50 0.16
N SER A 22 3.89 9.19 -0.12
CA SER A 22 3.52 8.13 -1.07
C SER A 22 3.35 8.72 -2.46
N ASP A 23 3.83 8.01 -3.46
CA ASP A 23 3.60 8.31 -4.88
C ASP A 23 2.14 7.94 -5.27
N THR A 24 1.46 7.14 -4.43
CA THR A 24 0.10 6.62 -4.66
C THR A 24 -0.81 6.74 -3.44
N CYS A 25 -2.10 6.96 -3.68
CA CYS A 25 -3.10 6.91 -2.62
C CYS A 25 -3.29 5.47 -2.13
N PRO A 26 -3.06 5.16 -0.84
CA PRO A 26 -3.20 3.80 -0.31
C PRO A 26 -4.65 3.31 -0.25
N VAL A 27 -5.63 4.21 -0.39
CA VAL A 27 -7.07 3.89 -0.30
C VAL A 27 -7.64 3.49 -1.65
N CYS A 28 -7.35 4.24 -2.72
CA CYS A 28 -7.94 4.03 -4.05
C CYS A 28 -6.93 3.67 -5.16
N GLY A 29 -5.63 3.81 -4.90
CA GLY A 29 -4.56 3.51 -5.87
C GLY A 29 -4.32 4.61 -6.91
N TRP A 30 -4.73 5.86 -6.62
CA TRP A 30 -4.49 7.02 -7.48
C TRP A 30 -3.03 7.50 -7.43
N TRP A 31 -2.42 7.83 -8.57
CA TRP A 31 -1.07 8.44 -8.63
C TRP A 31 -1.12 9.90 -8.18
N LEU A 32 -0.36 10.22 -7.14
CA LEU A 32 -0.35 11.56 -6.53
C LEU A 32 0.63 12.51 -7.24
N ASP A 33 1.64 11.96 -7.91
CA ASP A 33 2.59 12.72 -8.73
C ASP A 33 2.14 12.80 -10.20
N ASP A 34 2.42 13.93 -10.84
CA ASP A 34 2.14 14.17 -12.26
C ASP A 34 2.96 13.26 -13.21
N ALA A 35 4.04 12.67 -12.70
CA ALA A 35 4.89 11.75 -13.45
C ALA A 35 4.45 10.30 -13.25
N SER A 36 3.33 9.92 -13.86
CA SER A 36 2.86 8.54 -13.80
C SER A 36 3.87 7.57 -14.43
N PRO A 37 4.21 6.45 -13.76
CA PRO A 37 5.09 5.44 -14.33
C PRO A 37 4.46 4.72 -15.52
N ALA A 38 5.26 3.92 -16.24
CA ALA A 38 4.70 3.00 -17.24
C ALA A 38 3.89 1.87 -16.55
N CYS A 39 2.85 1.38 -17.23
CA CYS A 39 2.16 0.18 -16.80
C CYS A 39 3.13 -1.01 -16.78
N ASP A 40 3.00 -1.85 -15.77
CA ASP A 40 3.89 -3.00 -15.58
C ASP A 40 3.73 -4.06 -16.70
N ALA A 41 2.51 -4.23 -17.22
CA ALA A 41 2.23 -5.16 -18.34
C ALA A 41 2.38 -4.50 -19.73
N HIS A 42 2.20 -3.19 -19.83
CA HIS A 42 2.27 -2.43 -21.08
C HIS A 42 3.27 -1.25 -20.94
N PRO A 43 4.59 -1.51 -21.06
CA PRO A 43 5.63 -0.50 -20.82
C PRO A 43 5.59 0.72 -21.75
N GLU A 44 4.83 0.63 -22.84
CA GLU A 44 4.56 1.70 -23.80
C GLU A 44 3.42 2.65 -23.37
N THR A 45 2.62 2.25 -22.38
CA THR A 45 1.45 3.01 -21.92
C THR A 45 1.68 3.53 -20.50
N PRO A 46 1.42 4.82 -20.21
CA PRO A 46 1.47 5.32 -18.84
C PRO A 46 0.39 4.65 -17.96
N ALA A 47 0.71 4.43 -16.70
CA ALA A 47 -0.20 3.92 -15.70
C ALA A 47 -1.17 5.03 -15.25
N THR A 48 -2.46 4.70 -15.14
CA THR A 48 -3.50 5.59 -14.60
C THR A 48 -3.66 5.45 -13.10
N GLY A 49 -3.16 4.35 -12.53
CA GLY A 49 -3.15 4.08 -11.10
C GLY A 49 -2.25 2.90 -10.74
N CYS A 50 -2.38 2.44 -9.50
CA CYS A 50 -1.76 1.20 -9.03
C CYS A 50 -2.79 0.28 -8.39
N CYS A 51 -2.50 -1.01 -8.32
CA CYS A 51 -3.24 -1.90 -7.46
C CYS A 51 -3.05 -1.49 -5.99
N VAL A 52 -4.13 -1.32 -5.22
CA VAL A 52 -4.03 -0.97 -3.80
C VAL A 52 -3.41 -2.08 -2.94
N VAL A 53 -3.48 -3.33 -3.38
CA VAL A 53 -2.94 -4.48 -2.64
C VAL A 53 -1.45 -4.66 -2.92
N CYS A 54 -1.07 -4.90 -4.16
CA CYS A 54 0.33 -5.21 -4.49
C CYS A 54 1.16 -4.01 -4.96
N GLY A 55 0.57 -2.84 -5.19
CA GLY A 55 1.30 -1.65 -5.65
C GLY A 55 1.68 -1.64 -7.13
N ARG A 56 1.33 -2.69 -7.89
CA ARG A 56 1.63 -2.79 -9.33
C ARG A 56 1.04 -1.60 -10.12
N PRO A 57 1.81 -0.89 -10.95
CA PRO A 57 1.30 0.15 -11.86
C PRO A 57 0.42 -0.41 -12.98
N LEU A 58 -0.74 0.19 -13.21
CA LEU A 58 -1.77 -0.29 -14.15
C LEU A 58 -2.21 0.85 -15.08
N CYS A 59 -2.29 0.58 -16.38
CA CYS A 59 -3.03 1.42 -17.32
C CYS A 59 -4.52 1.05 -17.31
N GLU A 60 -5.34 1.83 -18.01
CA GLU A 60 -6.81 1.62 -18.14
C GLU A 60 -7.20 0.21 -18.61
N ARG A 61 -6.31 -0.48 -19.34
CA ARG A 61 -6.54 -1.85 -19.83
C ARG A 61 -6.26 -2.93 -18.78
N CYS A 62 -5.38 -2.64 -17.82
CA CYS A 62 -4.93 -3.59 -16.81
C CYS A 62 -5.59 -3.35 -15.45
N GLU A 63 -6.20 -2.19 -15.26
CA GLU A 63 -6.94 -1.89 -14.04
C GLU A 63 -8.35 -2.48 -14.09
N VAL A 64 -8.76 -3.03 -12.96
CA VAL A 64 -10.15 -3.33 -12.64
C VAL A 64 -10.54 -2.42 -11.49
N THR A 65 -11.57 -1.61 -11.69
CA THR A 65 -12.09 -0.70 -10.66
C THR A 65 -13.35 -1.27 -10.04
N GLU A 66 -13.39 -1.35 -8.70
CA GLU A 66 -14.56 -1.73 -7.92
C GLU A 66 -14.72 -0.73 -6.77
N ASP A 67 -15.90 -0.11 -6.63
CA ASP A 67 -16.18 0.93 -5.63
C ASP A 67 -15.16 2.10 -5.60
N GLY A 68 -14.62 2.46 -6.77
CA GLY A 68 -13.59 3.52 -6.90
C GLY A 68 -12.19 3.10 -6.48
N VAL A 69 -11.98 1.81 -6.15
CA VAL A 69 -10.70 1.22 -5.77
C VAL A 69 -10.11 0.45 -6.95
N ARG A 70 -8.81 0.62 -7.21
CA ARG A 70 -8.10 -0.03 -8.32
C ARG A 70 -7.42 -1.33 -7.93
N PHE A 71 -7.63 -2.35 -8.74
CA PHE A 71 -7.05 -3.68 -8.62
C PHE A 71 -6.38 -4.11 -9.92
N CYS A 72 -5.35 -4.96 -9.83
CA CYS A 72 -4.87 -5.69 -10.99
C CYS A 72 -5.74 -6.92 -11.26
N GLU A 73 -5.39 -7.69 -12.30
CA GLU A 73 -6.12 -8.90 -12.71
C GLU A 73 -6.08 -10.06 -11.71
N VAL A 74 -5.19 -10.02 -10.71
CA VAL A 74 -5.07 -11.07 -9.69
C VAL A 74 -6.37 -11.14 -8.87
N PRO A 75 -7.15 -12.24 -8.97
CA PRO A 75 -8.48 -12.31 -8.35
C PRO A 75 -8.47 -12.09 -6.84
N ASP A 76 -7.48 -12.65 -6.16
CA ASP A 76 -7.34 -12.64 -4.70
C ASP A 76 -7.16 -11.24 -4.13
N HIS A 77 -6.65 -10.26 -4.90
CA HIS A 77 -6.45 -8.91 -4.39
C HIS A 77 -7.77 -8.20 -4.05
N ARG A 78 -8.87 -8.52 -4.75
CA ARG A 78 -10.19 -7.99 -4.40
C ARG A 78 -10.69 -8.57 -3.08
N GLU A 79 -10.49 -9.86 -2.88
CA GLU A 79 -10.87 -10.56 -1.65
C GLU A 79 -10.06 -10.05 -0.44
N VAL A 80 -8.74 -9.92 -0.61
CA VAL A 80 -7.84 -9.32 0.39
C VAL A 80 -8.36 -7.96 0.81
N ARG A 81 -8.71 -7.06 -0.13
CA ARG A 81 -9.20 -5.73 0.24
C ARG A 81 -10.58 -5.74 0.92
N ARG A 82 -11.45 -6.70 0.59
CA ARG A 82 -12.78 -6.83 1.21
C ARG A 82 -12.69 -7.30 2.66
N GLU A 83 -11.78 -8.23 2.96
CA GLU A 83 -11.65 -8.83 4.29
C GLU A 83 -10.64 -8.13 5.19
N ARG A 84 -9.60 -7.55 4.59
CA ARG A 84 -8.43 -7.01 5.28
C ARG A 84 -8.29 -5.51 5.06
N GLU A 85 -7.57 -4.88 5.98
CA GLU A 85 -7.17 -3.48 5.88
C GLU A 85 -5.65 -3.37 5.86
N LEU A 86 -5.18 -2.31 5.20
CA LEU A 86 -3.76 -1.99 5.15
C LEU A 86 -3.32 -1.55 6.55
N LEU A 87 -2.39 -2.31 7.13
CA LEU A 87 -1.78 -2.00 8.42
C LEU A 87 -0.65 -0.98 8.24
N LEU A 88 0.28 -1.26 7.33
CA LEU A 88 1.42 -0.39 7.05
C LEU A 88 1.97 -0.59 5.64
N GLU A 89 2.69 0.43 5.17
CA GLU A 89 3.62 0.36 4.05
C GLU A 89 5.07 0.50 4.57
N SER A 90 5.99 -0.34 4.10
CA SER A 90 7.43 -0.25 4.38
C SER A 90 8.22 -0.32 3.08
N GLU A 91 9.34 0.41 3.00
CA GLU A 91 10.26 0.34 1.86
C GLU A 91 11.19 -0.88 1.91
N SER A 92 11.20 -1.60 3.04
CA SER A 92 12.02 -2.76 3.28
C SER A 92 11.13 -3.99 3.37
N GLU A 93 11.24 -4.89 2.40
CA GLU A 93 10.55 -6.18 2.46
C GLU A 93 10.92 -6.96 3.72
N PHE A 94 12.17 -6.84 4.17
CA PHE A 94 12.63 -7.46 5.41
C PHE A 94 11.90 -6.91 6.64
N GLU A 95 11.65 -5.60 6.69
CA GLU A 95 10.90 -5.01 7.81
C GLU A 95 9.43 -5.44 7.76
N ALA A 96 8.83 -5.44 6.58
CA ALA A 96 7.45 -5.89 6.40
C ALA A 96 7.26 -7.37 6.73
N ASP A 97 8.21 -8.23 6.34
CA ASP A 97 8.23 -9.66 6.68
C ASP A 97 8.40 -9.85 8.19
N TRP A 98 9.34 -9.14 8.80
CA TRP A 98 9.52 -9.16 10.26
C TRP A 98 8.27 -8.70 11.03
N VAL A 99 7.53 -7.71 10.51
CA VAL A 99 6.22 -7.30 11.07
C VAL A 99 5.23 -8.45 10.99
N VAL A 100 5.13 -9.15 9.84
CA VAL A 100 4.22 -10.30 9.69
C VAL A 100 4.57 -11.41 10.68
N GLU A 101 5.85 -11.74 10.85
CA GLU A 101 6.30 -12.72 11.83
C GLU A 101 5.92 -12.32 13.27
N ASN A 102 6.12 -11.05 13.61
CA ASN A 102 5.78 -10.53 14.93
C ASN A 102 4.27 -10.57 15.20
N LEU A 103 3.45 -10.18 14.22
CA LEU A 103 2.00 -10.28 14.32
C LEU A 103 1.57 -11.72 14.57
N ALA A 104 2.16 -12.68 13.84
CA ALA A 104 1.86 -14.10 13.99
C ALA A 104 2.20 -14.61 15.40
N GLN A 105 3.31 -14.17 16.00
CA GLN A 105 3.68 -14.50 17.39
C GLN A 105 2.67 -13.99 18.42
N ASN A 106 1.92 -12.94 18.09
CA ASN A 106 0.85 -12.38 18.92
C ASN A 106 -0.55 -12.93 18.54
N GLY A 107 -0.61 -13.94 17.67
CA GLY A 107 -1.87 -14.57 17.23
C GLY A 107 -2.63 -13.77 16.16
N ILE A 108 -2.00 -12.77 15.54
CA ILE A 108 -2.60 -11.94 14.49
C ILE A 108 -2.08 -12.41 13.12
N MET A 109 -2.99 -12.72 12.20
CA MET A 109 -2.62 -13.14 10.85
C MET A 109 -2.39 -11.95 9.93
N GLY A 110 -1.12 -11.55 9.77
CA GLY A 110 -0.67 -10.62 8.74
C GLY A 110 -0.37 -11.30 7.40
N VAL A 111 -0.55 -10.59 6.29
CA VAL A 111 -0.05 -10.98 4.96
C VAL A 111 0.67 -9.81 4.32
N MET A 112 1.82 -10.08 3.70
CA MET A 112 2.61 -9.08 2.98
C MET A 112 2.40 -9.21 1.47
N PHE A 113 2.30 -8.08 0.78
CA PHE A 113 2.34 -8.00 -0.68
C PHE A 113 3.43 -7.01 -1.10
N SER A 114 4.20 -7.34 -2.13
CA SER A 114 5.24 -6.46 -2.67
C SER A 114 5.13 -6.31 -4.19
N ALA A 115 5.32 -5.09 -4.68
CA ALA A 115 5.42 -4.83 -6.13
C ALA A 115 6.76 -5.30 -6.72
N HIS A 116 7.75 -5.67 -5.89
CA HIS A 116 9.04 -6.22 -6.37
C HIS A 116 8.91 -7.66 -6.90
N GLU A 117 7.83 -8.37 -6.55
CA GLU A 117 7.55 -9.72 -7.09
C GLU A 117 7.21 -9.70 -8.59
N PHE A 118 6.98 -8.52 -9.18
CA PHE A 118 6.75 -8.35 -10.62
C PHE A 118 8.03 -7.84 -11.30
N PRO A 119 8.67 -8.63 -12.18
CA PRO A 119 9.89 -8.23 -12.87
C PRO A 119 9.58 -7.13 -13.89
N SER A 120 9.75 -5.86 -13.52
CA SER A 120 9.71 -4.77 -14.48
C SER A 120 11.01 -4.74 -15.29
N THR A 121 10.91 -4.79 -16.62
CA THR A 121 12.05 -4.76 -17.55
C THR A 121 12.77 -3.41 -17.63
N ARG A 122 12.39 -2.41 -16.82
CA ARG A 122 12.95 -1.05 -16.90
C ARG A 122 13.41 -0.52 -15.54
N TRP A 123 14.61 0.06 -15.56
CA TRP A 123 15.34 0.71 -14.47
C TRP A 123 14.73 2.06 -14.05
N THR A 124 13.41 2.17 -13.95
CA THR A 124 12.79 3.39 -13.42
C THR A 124 12.73 3.24 -11.89
N PRO A 125 13.42 4.11 -11.11
CA PRO A 125 13.36 4.05 -9.66
C PRO A 125 11.96 4.48 -9.22
N MET A 126 11.07 3.51 -9.01
CA MET A 126 9.78 3.72 -8.38
C MET A 126 9.85 3.20 -6.96
N ARG A 127 9.29 3.95 -6.00
CA ARG A 127 9.06 3.40 -4.67
C ARG A 127 7.99 2.31 -4.79
N ARG A 128 8.38 1.08 -4.51
CA ARG A 128 7.53 -0.11 -4.53
C ARG A 128 7.46 -0.68 -3.11
N PRO A 129 6.79 0.02 -2.17
CA PRO A 129 6.78 -0.42 -0.78
C PRO A 129 6.09 -1.78 -0.65
N ALA A 130 6.60 -2.60 0.27
CA ALA A 130 5.90 -3.75 0.79
C ALA A 130 4.71 -3.27 1.62
N ARG A 131 3.57 -3.95 1.47
CA ARG A 131 2.32 -3.63 2.13
C ARG A 131 1.87 -4.79 2.99
N VAL A 132 1.63 -4.51 4.28
CA VAL A 132 1.15 -5.52 5.22
C VAL A 132 -0.33 -5.31 5.47
N PHE A 133 -1.13 -6.35 5.28
CA PHE A 133 -2.56 -6.37 5.51
C PHE A 133 -2.91 -7.30 6.68
N VAL A 134 -3.88 -6.88 7.47
CA VAL A 134 -4.44 -7.67 8.58
C VAL A 134 -5.95 -7.73 8.47
N GLN A 135 -6.56 -8.75 9.09
CA GLN A 135 -8.01 -8.82 9.17
C GLN A 135 -8.60 -7.54 9.75
N LYS A 136 -9.74 -7.09 9.22
CA LYS A 136 -10.45 -5.91 9.71
C LYS A 136 -10.70 -5.95 11.22
N ALA A 137 -11.03 -7.13 11.74
CA ALA A 137 -11.26 -7.35 13.16
C ALA A 137 -10.01 -7.13 14.03
N ASP A 138 -8.82 -7.42 13.49
CA ASP A 138 -7.55 -7.41 14.23
C ASP A 138 -6.77 -6.10 14.05
N LEU A 139 -7.26 -5.17 13.22
CA LEU A 139 -6.54 -3.94 12.88
C LEU A 139 -6.13 -3.12 14.10
N ALA A 140 -7.01 -2.99 15.10
CA ALA A 140 -6.72 -2.24 16.32
C ALA A 140 -5.60 -2.92 17.14
N ALA A 141 -5.67 -4.24 17.31
CA ALA A 141 -4.66 -5.01 18.02
C ALA A 141 -3.31 -5.00 17.29
N ALA A 142 -3.34 -5.07 15.95
CA ALA A 142 -2.15 -4.99 15.12
C ALA A 142 -1.46 -3.62 15.24
N ARG A 143 -2.22 -2.52 15.26
CA ARG A 143 -1.66 -1.17 15.49
C ARG A 143 -1.02 -1.04 16.87
N GLU A 144 -1.63 -1.59 17.91
CA GLU A 144 -1.05 -1.59 19.26
C GLU A 144 0.27 -2.37 19.31
N ALA A 145 0.34 -3.51 18.60
CA ALA A 145 1.56 -4.29 18.48
C ALA A 145 2.69 -3.46 17.85
N LEU A 146 2.43 -2.75 16.74
CA LEU A 146 3.45 -1.91 16.08
C LEU A 146 4.06 -0.86 17.00
N VAL A 147 3.24 -0.16 17.80
CA VAL A 147 3.71 0.86 18.75
C VAL A 147 4.63 0.25 19.81
N ARG A 148 4.33 -0.96 20.27
CA ARG A 148 5.13 -1.66 21.28
C ARG A 148 6.54 -1.99 20.80
N PHE A 149 6.73 -2.19 19.51
CA PHE A 149 8.01 -2.60 18.91
C PHE A 149 8.81 -1.43 18.31
N ASP A 150 8.35 -0.19 18.51
CA ASP A 150 8.98 1.04 17.97
C ASP A 150 9.20 0.98 16.45
N ILE A 151 8.25 0.37 15.75
CA ILE A 151 8.31 0.23 14.29
C ILE A 151 7.90 1.56 13.69
N GLU A 152 8.81 2.20 12.94
CA GLU A 152 8.52 3.42 12.19
C GLU A 152 7.57 3.08 11.03
N SER A 153 6.27 2.96 11.32
CA SER A 153 5.25 2.82 10.30
C SER A 153 5.31 4.05 9.40
N THR A 154 5.83 3.90 8.18
CA THR A 154 6.08 5.08 7.36
C THR A 154 4.75 5.70 6.93
N LYS A 155 3.69 4.90 6.72
CA LYS A 155 2.37 5.37 6.26
C LYS A 155 1.24 4.42 6.68
N VAL A 156 0.36 4.88 7.56
CA VAL A 156 -0.88 4.19 7.95
C VAL A 156 -2.07 5.00 7.42
N PRO A 157 -3.06 4.39 6.75
CA PRO A 157 -4.30 5.10 6.42
C PRO A 157 -5.09 5.40 7.70
N GLY A 158 -5.38 6.69 7.95
CA GLY A 158 -6.30 7.09 9.00
C GLY A 158 -5.76 7.14 10.43
N ASP A 159 -4.65 7.84 10.66
CA ASP A 159 -4.37 8.49 11.95
C ASP A 159 -4.63 10.00 11.82
N ALA A 160 -5.85 10.36 11.42
CA ALA A 160 -6.35 11.71 11.52
C ALA A 160 -7.45 11.71 12.59
N ALA A 161 -7.04 11.92 13.84
CA ALA A 161 -7.90 12.51 14.85
C ALA A 161 -7.93 14.02 14.66
#